data_AF-A0A7X6T855-F1
#
_entry.id   AF-A0A7X6T855-F1
#
_cell.length_a   1.000
_cell.length_b   1.000
_cell.length_c   1.000
_cell.angle_alpha   90.00
_cell.angle_beta   90.00
_cell.angle_gamma   90.00
#
_symmetry.space_group_name_H-M   'P 1'
#
loop_
_entity.id
_entity.type
_entity.pdbx_description
1 polymer ?
#
loop_
_entity_poly.entity_id
_entity_poly.type
_entity_poly.pdbx_seq_one_letter_code
_entity_poly.pdbx_strand_id
1 'polypeptide(L)'
;MTRSYDEINEKIRKGKAVVLTAEEVSEMAKTMTPKEILEKVDVVTTATFGAMCSSGALLNFGHSTPPIRMERIEINGVPVTGGLAAVDTFVGATDCNMQNPTYGGAHIIQDLIDGKELMLEAWGKGTDCYPRKHIKTMISLETINEAILMNPRNAYQNYNVAINSSDNTIYTYMGTLLPHMRNASYSSAGELSPLLNDPECRTIGLGTRIFLAGAVGYVIWNGTQFNCSKPLNSHGVPMGNARTLALMGEMREMSSEFLRGAYFEKYGVSLYVGVGIPIPLLDEDLAARVSIRNNQIDTFIKDYGHNGDIIGKVNYEQLRSGQIEFMDKKIHTAPMSSLYKARRIAAILKEWIGNGSFELSAPVRPMPTGRNLNDLKEIYNQQND
;
A
#
# COMPACT_ATOMS: atom_id res chain seq x y z
N MET A 1 11.73 -16.68 26.07
CA MET A 1 10.47 -16.13 26.61
C MET A 1 9.50 -16.09 25.46
N THR A 2 8.27 -16.58 25.64
CA THR A 2 7.24 -16.57 24.61
C THR A 2 6.00 -15.90 25.18
N ARG A 3 5.41 -14.95 24.44
CA ARG A 3 4.19 -14.23 24.82
C ARG A 3 3.05 -14.59 23.87
N SER A 4 1.82 -14.45 24.33
CA SER A 4 0.63 -14.60 23.50
C SER A 4 -0.01 -13.25 23.14
N TYR A 5 -0.86 -13.25 22.10
CA TYR A 5 -1.69 -12.09 21.78
C TYR A 5 -2.60 -11.70 22.95
N ASP A 6 -3.17 -12.68 23.65
CA ASP A 6 -4.07 -12.45 24.78
C ASP A 6 -3.37 -11.76 25.95
N GLU A 7 -2.13 -12.16 26.25
CA GLU A 7 -1.31 -11.53 27.29
C GLU A 7 -1.01 -10.05 26.95
N ILE A 8 -0.68 -9.77 25.68
CA ILE A 8 -0.40 -8.40 25.22
C ILE A 8 -1.69 -7.57 25.21
N ASN A 9 -2.81 -8.12 24.71
CA ASN A 9 -4.10 -7.44 24.72
C ASN A 9 -4.62 -7.17 26.14
N GLU A 10 -4.35 -8.06 27.10
CA GLU A 10 -4.65 -7.80 28.51
C GLU A 10 -3.85 -6.60 29.06
N LYS A 11 -2.59 -6.43 28.65
CA LYS A 11 -1.81 -5.24 28.99
C LYS A 11 -2.34 -3.98 28.30
N ILE A 12 -2.74 -4.08 27.03
CA ILE A 12 -3.35 -2.97 26.27
C ILE A 12 -4.63 -2.50 26.96
N ARG A 13 -5.55 -3.41 27.29
CA ARG A 13 -6.79 -3.09 28.03
C ARG A 13 -6.55 -2.43 29.39
N LYS A 14 -5.41 -2.71 30.02
CA LYS A 14 -4.99 -2.11 31.30
C LYS A 14 -4.19 -0.81 31.15
N GLY A 15 -3.90 -0.35 29.93
CA GLY A 15 -3.01 0.79 29.69
C GLY A 15 -1.57 0.57 30.16
N LYS A 16 -1.11 -0.70 30.19
CA LYS A 16 0.22 -1.11 30.68
C LYS A 16 1.15 -1.61 29.60
N ALA A 17 0.68 -1.74 28.36
CA ALA A 17 1.51 -2.21 27.25
C ALA A 17 2.55 -1.15 26.88
N VAL A 18 3.81 -1.58 26.72
CA VAL A 18 4.87 -0.72 26.19
C VAL A 18 4.85 -0.79 24.67
N VAL A 19 4.43 0.29 24.04
CA VAL A 19 4.31 0.40 22.58
C VAL A 19 5.36 1.36 22.06
N LEU A 20 6.19 0.92 21.11
CA LEU A 20 7.22 1.75 20.46
C LEU A 20 7.06 1.70 18.94
N THR A 21 7.59 2.69 18.24
CA THR A 21 7.72 2.69 16.79
C THR A 21 8.91 1.86 16.37
N ALA A 22 8.92 1.35 15.13
CA ALA A 22 10.07 0.60 14.62
C ALA A 22 11.37 1.41 14.68
N GLU A 23 11.33 2.71 14.37
CA GLU A 23 12.53 3.58 14.46
C GLU A 23 13.05 3.70 15.91
N GLU A 24 12.16 3.78 16.92
CA GLU A 24 12.56 3.78 18.34
C GLU A 24 13.23 2.45 18.73
N VAL A 25 12.73 1.32 18.22
CA VAL A 25 13.31 -0.02 18.49
C VAL A 25 14.64 -0.21 17.76
N SER A 26 14.75 0.22 16.50
CA SER A 26 16.00 0.25 15.73
C SER A 26 17.09 1.07 16.43
N GLU A 27 16.72 2.14 17.13
CA GLU A 27 17.64 2.93 17.95
C GLU A 27 18.08 2.17 19.22
N MET A 28 17.14 1.55 19.94
CA MET A 28 17.44 0.73 21.13
C MET A 28 18.38 -0.44 20.79
N ALA A 29 18.22 -1.05 19.62
CA ALA A 29 19.02 -2.18 19.14
C ALA A 29 20.51 -1.85 18.92
N LYS A 30 20.92 -0.57 18.97
CA LYS A 30 22.33 -0.20 18.95
C LYS A 30 23.07 -0.63 20.22
N THR A 31 22.37 -0.72 21.34
CA THR A 31 22.96 -1.01 22.66
C THR A 31 22.28 -2.17 23.38
N MET A 32 21.10 -2.60 22.94
CA MET A 32 20.34 -3.69 23.56
C MET A 32 20.25 -4.90 22.64
N THR A 33 20.28 -6.08 23.25
CA THR A 33 20.04 -7.36 22.58
C THR A 33 18.55 -7.55 22.28
N PRO A 34 18.18 -8.41 21.30
CA PRO A 34 16.79 -8.78 21.05
C PRO A 34 16.04 -9.27 22.30
N LYS A 35 16.73 -10.01 23.18
CA LYS A 35 16.18 -10.46 24.45
C LYS A 35 15.81 -9.30 25.38
N GLU A 36 16.69 -8.32 25.54
CA GLU A 36 16.42 -7.13 26.38
C GLU A 36 15.30 -6.26 25.79
N ILE A 37 15.21 -6.17 24.46
CA ILE A 37 14.11 -5.48 23.77
C ILE A 37 12.80 -6.21 24.03
N LEU A 38 12.77 -7.53 23.86
CA LEU A 38 11.59 -8.35 24.16
C LEU A 38 11.12 -8.11 25.60
N GLU A 39 12.02 -8.12 26.58
CA GLU A 39 11.67 -7.90 27.99
C GLU A 39 11.01 -6.53 28.26
N LYS A 40 11.34 -5.49 27.47
CA LYS A 40 10.88 -4.11 27.69
C LYS A 40 9.71 -3.67 26.81
N VAL A 41 9.56 -4.25 25.62
CA VAL A 41 8.61 -3.78 24.59
C VAL A 41 7.57 -4.86 24.34
N ASP A 42 6.29 -4.47 24.31
CA ASP A 42 5.18 -5.38 24.03
C ASP A 42 4.78 -5.34 22.55
N VAL A 43 4.74 -4.14 21.95
CA VAL A 43 4.26 -3.94 20.57
C VAL A 43 5.15 -2.94 19.82
N VAL A 44 5.44 -3.24 18.57
CA VAL A 44 6.14 -2.33 17.64
C VAL A 44 5.21 -1.86 16.54
N THR A 45 4.99 -0.55 16.43
CA THR A 45 4.19 0.03 15.36
C THR A 45 5.04 0.36 14.15
N THR A 46 4.64 -0.18 13.01
CA THR A 46 5.26 0.05 11.70
C THR A 46 4.32 0.82 10.80
N ALA A 47 4.85 1.47 9.76
CA ALA A 47 4.04 2.24 8.83
C ALA A 47 4.70 2.46 7.46
N THR A 48 3.87 2.70 6.46
CA THR A 48 4.27 3.23 5.17
C THR A 48 3.21 4.17 4.62
N PHE A 49 3.64 5.15 3.83
CA PHE A 49 2.76 6.01 3.05
C PHE A 49 3.42 6.20 1.69
N GLY A 50 2.86 5.58 0.65
CA GLY A 50 3.47 5.56 -0.66
C GLY A 50 2.46 5.36 -1.77
N ALA A 51 2.93 5.47 -3.01
CA ALA A 51 2.11 5.24 -4.19
C ALA A 51 1.70 3.76 -4.29
N MET A 52 0.39 3.51 -4.24
CA MET A 52 -0.23 2.19 -4.26
C MET A 52 -1.32 2.16 -5.34
N CYS A 53 -0.89 2.11 -6.61
CA CYS A 53 -1.81 2.14 -7.76
C CYS A 53 -2.82 0.99 -7.77
N SER A 54 -2.49 -0.17 -7.19
CA SER A 54 -3.42 -1.30 -7.04
C SER A 54 -4.35 -1.12 -5.85
N SER A 55 -5.19 -0.11 -5.97
CA SER A 55 -6.21 0.29 -5.01
C SER A 55 -7.51 0.58 -5.75
N GLY A 56 -8.62 0.62 -5.03
CA GLY A 56 -9.92 0.93 -5.58
C GLY A 56 -11.00 0.99 -4.52
N ALA A 57 -12.24 1.21 -4.93
CA ALA A 57 -13.38 1.25 -4.03
C ALA A 57 -14.54 0.43 -4.59
N LEU A 58 -15.19 -0.36 -3.73
CA LEU A 58 -16.48 -0.98 -3.99
C LEU A 58 -17.57 -0.03 -3.49
N LEU A 59 -18.47 0.37 -4.38
CA LEU A 59 -19.56 1.30 -4.09
C LEU A 59 -20.90 0.63 -4.39
N ASN A 60 -21.90 0.88 -3.56
CA ASN A 60 -23.30 0.56 -3.84
C ASN A 60 -24.15 1.83 -3.80
N PHE A 61 -24.72 2.24 -4.94
CA PHE A 61 -25.43 3.52 -5.05
C PHE A 61 -26.88 3.49 -4.56
N GLY A 62 -27.45 2.31 -4.31
CA GLY A 62 -28.88 2.15 -4.10
C GLY A 62 -29.72 2.29 -5.38
N HIS A 63 -30.97 1.85 -5.31
CA HIS A 63 -31.89 1.91 -6.45
C HIS A 63 -32.60 3.25 -6.56
N SER A 64 -32.73 3.74 -7.80
CA SER A 64 -33.65 4.82 -8.15
C SER A 64 -35.08 4.30 -8.32
N THR A 65 -36.05 5.21 -8.43
CA THR A 65 -37.44 4.87 -8.78
C THR A 65 -37.80 5.51 -10.13
N PRO A 66 -38.18 4.73 -11.16
CA PRO A 66 -38.06 3.27 -11.25
C PRO A 66 -36.59 2.79 -11.24
N PRO A 67 -36.33 1.51 -10.90
CA PRO A 67 -34.97 0.99 -10.72
C PRO A 67 -34.22 0.84 -12.04
N ILE A 68 -32.88 0.89 -11.93
CA ILE A 68 -31.93 0.74 -13.04
C ILE A 68 -30.94 -0.39 -12.73
N ARG A 69 -30.56 -1.13 -13.77
CA ARG A 69 -29.37 -1.98 -13.80
C ARG A 69 -28.30 -1.23 -14.58
N MET A 70 -27.29 -0.76 -13.89
CA MET A 70 -26.22 0.07 -14.45
C MET A 70 -25.22 -0.83 -15.19
N GLU A 71 -25.03 -0.60 -16.49
CA GLU A 71 -24.12 -1.37 -17.36
C GLU A 71 -22.94 -0.51 -17.84
N ARG A 72 -23.21 0.76 -18.19
CA ARG A 72 -22.18 1.79 -18.39
C ARG A 72 -22.33 2.81 -17.28
N ILE A 73 -21.23 3.15 -16.62
CA ILE A 73 -21.24 3.98 -15.41
C ILE A 73 -20.07 4.95 -15.48
N GLU A 74 -20.35 6.21 -15.19
CA GLU A 74 -19.37 7.28 -15.11
C GLU A 74 -19.58 8.07 -13.81
N ILE A 75 -18.49 8.40 -13.12
CA ILE A 75 -18.49 9.32 -11.98
C ILE A 75 -17.61 10.50 -12.37
N ASN A 76 -18.15 11.73 -12.40
CA ASN A 76 -17.46 12.92 -12.90
C ASN A 76 -16.77 12.68 -14.28
N GLY A 77 -17.41 11.90 -15.15
CA GLY A 77 -16.88 11.55 -16.48
C GLY A 77 -15.74 10.53 -16.48
N VAL A 78 -15.34 9.98 -15.32
CA VAL A 78 -14.43 8.84 -15.24
C VAL A 78 -15.25 7.56 -15.41
N PRO A 79 -14.95 6.70 -16.40
CA PRO A 79 -15.60 5.41 -16.53
C PRO A 79 -15.23 4.51 -15.35
N VAL A 80 -16.21 3.83 -14.77
CA VAL A 80 -16.02 2.90 -13.64
C VAL A 80 -16.66 1.54 -13.96
N THR A 81 -16.21 0.50 -13.26
CA THR A 81 -16.55 -0.89 -13.60
C THR A 81 -17.89 -1.31 -12.99
N GLY A 82 -18.87 -1.59 -13.83
CA GLY A 82 -20.11 -2.29 -13.44
C GLY A 82 -19.96 -3.82 -13.51
N GLY A 83 -21.09 -4.54 -13.59
CA GLY A 83 -21.09 -5.99 -13.81
C GLY A 83 -20.99 -6.86 -12.55
N LEU A 84 -20.90 -6.24 -11.37
CA LEU A 84 -20.99 -6.93 -10.08
C LEU A 84 -22.45 -7.29 -9.74
N ALA A 85 -23.34 -6.30 -9.86
CA ALA A 85 -24.79 -6.44 -9.76
C ALA A 85 -25.46 -5.18 -10.33
N ALA A 86 -26.70 -4.87 -9.94
CA ALA A 86 -27.50 -3.83 -10.60
C ALA A 86 -27.04 -2.39 -10.31
N VAL A 87 -26.56 -2.12 -9.09
CA VAL A 87 -26.13 -0.77 -8.64
C VAL A 87 -24.79 -0.82 -7.88
N ASP A 88 -24.06 -1.92 -8.05
CA ASP A 88 -22.75 -2.18 -7.46
C ASP A 88 -21.65 -1.89 -8.48
N THR A 89 -20.61 -1.20 -8.05
CA THR A 89 -19.54 -0.69 -8.91
C THR A 89 -18.19 -0.83 -8.24
N PHE A 90 -17.16 -1.12 -9.04
CA PHE A 90 -15.78 -0.98 -8.63
C PHE A 90 -15.12 0.23 -9.32
N VAL A 91 -14.60 1.15 -8.52
CA VAL A 91 -13.80 2.30 -8.96
C VAL A 91 -12.33 1.90 -8.89
N GLY A 92 -11.68 1.71 -10.04
CA GLY A 92 -10.24 1.45 -10.08
C GLY A 92 -9.47 2.74 -9.85
N ALA A 93 -8.52 2.75 -8.92
CA ALA A 93 -7.77 3.99 -8.61
C ALA A 93 -7.03 4.58 -9.82
N THR A 94 -6.64 3.73 -10.79
CA THR A 94 -5.92 4.14 -12.01
C THR A 94 -6.83 4.49 -13.18
N ASP A 95 -8.16 4.32 -13.06
CA ASP A 95 -9.10 4.74 -14.09
C ASP A 95 -8.96 6.26 -14.30
N CYS A 96 -9.02 6.74 -15.54
CA CYS A 96 -8.82 8.14 -15.86
C CYS A 96 -10.01 8.74 -16.62
N ASN A 97 -10.26 10.02 -16.40
CA ASN A 97 -11.18 10.78 -17.24
C ASN A 97 -10.51 10.98 -18.62
N MET A 98 -11.18 10.59 -19.71
CA MET A 98 -10.60 10.65 -21.06
C MET A 98 -10.35 12.09 -21.53
N GLN A 99 -11.15 13.06 -21.09
CA GLN A 99 -11.02 14.48 -21.42
C GLN A 99 -10.07 15.22 -20.48
N ASN A 100 -9.89 14.72 -19.24
CA ASN A 100 -8.91 15.22 -18.29
C ASN A 100 -8.12 14.06 -17.65
N PRO A 101 -7.06 13.55 -18.30
CA PRO A 101 -6.31 12.39 -17.82
C PRO A 101 -5.62 12.57 -16.46
N THR A 102 -5.58 13.80 -15.93
CA THR A 102 -5.03 14.07 -14.59
C THR A 102 -6.02 13.80 -13.46
N TYR A 103 -7.31 13.66 -13.78
CA TYR A 103 -8.37 13.27 -12.84
C TYR A 103 -8.82 11.83 -13.11
N GLY A 104 -9.19 11.09 -12.07
CA GLY A 104 -9.44 9.66 -12.20
C GLY A 104 -10.00 9.01 -10.93
N GLY A 105 -10.03 7.68 -10.90
CA GLY A 105 -10.61 6.92 -9.79
C GLY A 105 -9.98 7.23 -8.43
N ALA A 106 -8.67 7.44 -8.36
CA ALA A 106 -8.01 7.87 -7.12
C ALA A 106 -8.54 9.22 -6.59
N HIS A 107 -8.87 10.13 -7.50
CA HIS A 107 -9.43 11.43 -7.15
C HIS A 107 -10.91 11.32 -6.76
N ILE A 108 -11.69 10.45 -7.41
CA ILE A 108 -13.05 10.12 -6.98
C ILE A 108 -13.06 9.59 -5.55
N ILE A 109 -12.18 8.64 -5.23
CA ILE A 109 -12.07 8.05 -3.89
C ILE A 109 -11.74 9.14 -2.86
N GLN A 110 -10.76 10.00 -3.17
CA GLN A 110 -10.40 11.10 -2.29
C GLN A 110 -11.55 12.10 -2.13
N ASP A 111 -12.19 12.51 -3.23
CA ASP A 111 -13.27 13.50 -3.22
C ASP A 111 -14.47 13.01 -2.40
N LEU A 112 -14.80 11.72 -2.49
CA LEU A 112 -15.84 11.10 -1.65
C LEU A 112 -15.46 11.16 -0.16
N ILE A 113 -14.21 10.80 0.19
CA ILE A 113 -13.70 10.90 1.57
C ILE A 113 -13.70 12.35 2.08
N ASP A 114 -13.43 13.32 1.21
CA ASP A 114 -13.51 14.75 1.50
C ASP A 114 -14.97 15.26 1.63
N GLY A 115 -15.97 14.38 1.51
CA GLY A 115 -17.39 14.70 1.64
C GLY A 115 -17.99 15.43 0.43
N LYS A 116 -17.33 15.40 -0.73
CA LYS A 116 -17.81 16.09 -1.93
C LYS A 116 -18.95 15.31 -2.60
N GLU A 117 -19.85 16.06 -3.23
CA GLU A 117 -20.84 15.50 -4.14
C GLU A 117 -20.24 15.32 -5.53
N LEU A 118 -20.45 14.15 -6.13
CA LEU A 118 -19.95 13.78 -7.45
C LEU A 118 -21.11 13.45 -8.39
N MET A 119 -20.96 13.78 -9.67
CA MET A 119 -21.95 13.48 -10.71
C MET A 119 -21.84 12.00 -11.09
N LEU A 120 -22.88 11.22 -10.78
CA LEU A 120 -23.09 9.87 -11.31
C LEU A 120 -23.92 9.95 -12.58
N GLU A 121 -23.42 9.37 -13.67
CA GLU A 121 -24.19 9.14 -14.89
C GLU A 121 -24.10 7.67 -15.27
N ALA A 122 -25.25 7.03 -15.46
CA ALA A 122 -25.30 5.60 -15.75
C ALA A 122 -26.37 5.25 -16.78
N TRP A 123 -26.08 4.23 -17.57
CA TRP A 123 -26.94 3.70 -18.62
C TRP A 123 -27.14 2.20 -18.44
N GLY A 124 -28.32 1.72 -18.80
CA GLY A 124 -28.66 0.30 -18.84
C GLY A 124 -29.59 0.00 -20.01
N LYS A 125 -29.59 -1.23 -20.50
CA LYS A 125 -30.46 -1.67 -21.60
C LYS A 125 -31.97 -1.56 -21.33
N GLY A 126 -32.37 -1.57 -20.05
CA GLY A 126 -33.76 -1.69 -19.62
C GLY A 126 -34.24 -3.15 -19.64
N THR A 127 -34.90 -3.57 -18.56
CA THR A 127 -35.52 -4.90 -18.41
C THR A 127 -36.82 -4.74 -17.62
N ASP A 128 -37.66 -5.78 -17.53
CA ASP A 128 -38.90 -5.70 -16.77
C ASP A 128 -38.66 -5.37 -15.28
N CYS A 129 -37.60 -5.93 -14.68
CA CYS A 129 -37.21 -5.63 -13.29
C CYS A 129 -36.49 -4.29 -13.13
N TYR A 130 -35.91 -3.75 -14.20
CA TYR A 130 -35.09 -2.54 -14.19
C TYR A 130 -35.42 -1.69 -15.44
N PRO A 131 -36.59 -1.05 -15.50
CA PRO A 131 -37.08 -0.44 -16.74
C PRO A 131 -36.36 0.88 -17.07
N ARG A 132 -35.73 1.53 -16.09
CA ARG A 132 -34.96 2.76 -16.32
C ARG A 132 -33.72 2.46 -17.14
N LYS A 133 -33.52 3.25 -18.22
CA LYS A 133 -32.38 3.10 -19.14
C LYS A 133 -31.25 4.11 -18.93
N HIS A 134 -31.54 5.22 -18.25
CA HIS A 134 -30.58 6.28 -17.98
C HIS A 134 -30.88 6.98 -16.65
N ILE A 135 -29.82 7.37 -15.96
CA ILE A 135 -29.88 8.22 -14.78
C ILE A 135 -28.66 9.15 -14.77
N LYS A 136 -28.89 10.39 -14.34
CA LYS A 136 -27.86 11.39 -14.04
C LYS A 136 -28.22 12.07 -12.73
N THR A 137 -27.37 11.98 -11.72
CA THR A 137 -27.65 12.44 -10.36
C THR A 137 -26.37 12.79 -9.61
N MET A 138 -26.49 13.50 -8.49
CA MET A 138 -25.39 13.66 -7.54
C MET A 138 -25.37 12.50 -6.55
N ILE A 139 -24.17 12.10 -6.13
CA ILE A 139 -23.91 11.14 -5.06
C ILE A 139 -22.85 11.71 -4.12
N SER A 140 -22.91 11.37 -2.84
CA SER A 140 -21.84 11.55 -1.86
C SER A 140 -21.69 10.27 -1.04
N LEU A 141 -20.70 10.19 -0.14
CA LEU A 141 -20.66 9.09 0.82
C LEU A 141 -21.99 9.01 1.58
N GLU A 142 -22.54 10.11 2.07
CA GLU A 142 -23.79 10.11 2.86
C GLU A 142 -25.01 9.52 2.12
N THR A 143 -25.07 9.65 0.79
CA THR A 143 -26.25 9.22 0.01
C THR A 143 -26.18 7.79 -0.51
N ILE A 144 -24.99 7.20 -0.60
CA ILE A 144 -24.79 5.84 -1.11
C ILE A 144 -24.90 4.82 0.03
N ASN A 145 -25.25 3.57 -0.28
CA ASN A 145 -25.42 2.53 0.75
C ASN A 145 -24.07 2.11 1.33
N GLU A 146 -23.11 1.77 0.48
CA GLU A 146 -21.83 1.18 0.89
C GLU A 146 -20.65 1.83 0.15
N ALA A 147 -19.53 1.96 0.87
CA ALA A 147 -18.29 2.55 0.35
C ALA A 147 -17.05 1.90 0.99
N ILE A 148 -16.51 0.90 0.31
CA ILE A 148 -15.45 0.06 0.86
C ILE A 148 -14.17 0.27 0.06
N LEU A 149 -13.11 0.77 0.71
CA LEU A 149 -11.78 0.79 0.08
C LEU A 149 -11.32 -0.66 -0.05
N MET A 150 -10.95 -1.06 -1.26
CA MET A 150 -10.57 -2.43 -1.58
C MET A 150 -9.29 -2.41 -2.40
N ASN A 151 -8.21 -2.83 -1.76
CA ASN A 151 -6.88 -2.76 -2.32
C ASN A 151 -6.37 -4.18 -2.57
N PRO A 152 -6.38 -4.68 -3.83
CA PRO A 152 -5.96 -6.05 -4.12
C PRO A 152 -4.46 -6.27 -3.93
N ARG A 153 -3.64 -5.20 -3.83
CA ARG A 153 -2.19 -5.30 -3.66
C ARG A 153 -1.58 -3.99 -3.16
N ASN A 154 -1.11 -3.96 -1.92
CA ASN A 154 -0.51 -2.82 -1.23
C ASN A 154 0.70 -3.27 -0.40
N ALA A 155 1.36 -2.31 0.26
CA ALA A 155 2.43 -2.54 1.24
C ALA A 155 3.49 -3.56 0.80
N TYR A 156 4.09 -3.34 -0.38
CA TYR A 156 5.16 -4.20 -0.90
C TYR A 156 6.30 -4.41 0.12
N GLN A 157 6.75 -5.65 0.23
CA GLN A 157 7.95 -6.02 0.95
C GLN A 157 9.16 -5.68 0.09
N ASN A 158 9.83 -4.61 0.49
CA ASN A 158 10.89 -3.96 -0.27
C ASN A 158 10.47 -3.55 -1.69
N TYR A 159 11.33 -2.82 -2.38
CA TYR A 159 11.13 -2.43 -3.76
C TYR A 159 12.47 -2.15 -4.42
N ASN A 160 12.52 -2.16 -5.75
CA ASN A 160 13.74 -1.83 -6.48
C ASN A 160 13.97 -0.31 -6.50
N VAL A 161 15.22 0.09 -6.72
CA VAL A 161 15.59 1.47 -7.09
C VAL A 161 15.57 1.57 -8.60
N ALA A 162 14.86 2.55 -9.14
CA ALA A 162 14.79 2.78 -10.58
C ALA A 162 15.73 3.91 -10.98
N ILE A 163 16.58 3.65 -11.97
CA ILE A 163 17.41 4.65 -12.65
C ILE A 163 17.18 4.56 -14.16
N ASN A 164 17.81 5.48 -14.90
CA ASN A 164 17.74 5.51 -16.35
C ASN A 164 19.11 5.87 -16.93
N SER A 165 19.84 4.91 -17.51
CA SER A 165 21.14 5.22 -18.13
C SER A 165 21.06 5.68 -19.58
N SER A 166 19.87 5.58 -20.21
CA SER A 166 19.65 6.00 -21.59
C SER A 166 19.74 7.52 -21.80
N ASP A 167 19.70 7.95 -23.06
CA ASP A 167 19.78 9.35 -23.47
C ASP A 167 18.45 10.11 -23.33
N ASN A 168 17.33 9.38 -23.15
CA ASN A 168 15.99 9.96 -23.16
C ASN A 168 15.38 9.99 -21.76
N THR A 169 14.58 11.01 -21.47
CA THR A 169 13.79 11.04 -20.23
C THR A 169 12.68 9.98 -20.34
N ILE A 170 12.56 9.14 -19.32
CA ILE A 170 11.49 8.14 -19.25
C ILE A 170 10.52 8.47 -18.10
N TYR A 171 9.25 8.13 -18.33
CA TYR A 171 8.15 8.44 -17.43
C TYR A 171 7.57 7.14 -16.90
N THR A 172 7.62 6.95 -15.58
CA THR A 172 7.31 5.67 -14.94
C THR A 172 6.36 5.84 -13.76
N TYR A 173 5.89 4.72 -13.22
CA TYR A 173 5.15 4.69 -11.97
C TYR A 173 5.98 5.10 -10.74
N MET A 174 7.31 5.19 -10.89
CA MET A 174 8.24 5.73 -9.89
C MET A 174 8.62 7.19 -10.17
N GLY A 175 7.80 7.88 -10.98
CA GLY A 175 8.06 9.24 -11.42
C GLY A 175 8.99 9.32 -12.64
N THR A 176 9.43 10.54 -12.93
CA THR A 176 10.33 10.85 -14.05
C THR A 176 11.75 10.42 -13.73
N LEU A 177 12.36 9.63 -14.62
CA LEU A 177 13.77 9.24 -14.55
C LEU A 177 14.54 9.96 -15.66
N LEU A 178 15.47 10.80 -15.25
CA LEU A 178 16.27 11.66 -16.10
C LEU A 178 17.40 10.86 -16.78
N PRO A 179 17.81 11.26 -18.00
CA PRO A 179 18.87 10.60 -18.75
C PRO A 179 20.17 10.44 -17.97
N HIS A 180 21.00 9.48 -18.40
CA HIS A 180 22.38 9.28 -17.93
C HIS A 180 22.55 9.10 -16.41
N MET A 181 21.53 8.54 -15.74
CA MET A 181 21.47 8.25 -14.31
C MET A 181 21.50 9.51 -13.44
N ARG A 182 20.80 10.58 -13.84
CA ARG A 182 20.78 11.83 -13.05
C ARG A 182 19.94 11.74 -11.76
N ASN A 183 19.01 10.79 -11.68
CA ASN A 183 18.27 10.50 -10.46
C ASN A 183 17.97 9.00 -10.29
N ALA A 184 17.71 8.62 -9.05
CA ALA A 184 17.34 7.29 -8.61
C ALA A 184 16.06 7.37 -7.76
N SER A 185 14.94 6.88 -8.30
CA SER A 185 13.69 6.82 -7.55
C SER A 185 13.60 5.53 -6.75
N TYR A 186 13.13 5.60 -5.51
CA TYR A 186 13.03 4.42 -4.64
C TYR A 186 11.79 4.43 -3.74
N SER A 187 11.44 3.26 -3.25
CA SER A 187 10.40 2.99 -2.23
C SER A 187 10.92 1.79 -1.42
N SER A 188 10.65 1.58 -0.13
CA SER A 188 9.56 2.02 0.76
C SER A 188 10.07 2.90 1.92
N ALA A 189 9.39 2.85 3.07
CA ALA A 189 9.73 3.54 4.32
C ALA A 189 10.90 2.90 5.11
N GLY A 190 11.76 2.08 4.47
CA GLY A 190 12.93 1.44 5.10
C GLY A 190 12.60 0.71 6.39
N GLU A 191 13.35 0.97 7.46
CA GLU A 191 13.16 0.32 8.77
C GLU A 191 11.79 0.57 9.42
N LEU A 192 10.99 1.53 8.94
CA LEU A 192 9.61 1.72 9.41
C LEU A 192 8.60 0.83 8.67
N SER A 193 8.99 0.22 7.55
CA SER A 193 8.08 -0.53 6.67
C SER A 193 7.59 -1.84 7.32
N PRO A 194 6.28 -2.14 7.30
CA PRO A 194 5.71 -3.30 7.99
C PRO A 194 6.34 -4.64 7.62
N LEU A 195 6.32 -5.00 6.33
CA LEU A 195 6.83 -6.29 5.86
C LEU A 195 8.36 -6.42 5.89
N LEU A 196 9.10 -5.35 6.23
CA LEU A 196 10.54 -5.44 6.49
C LEU A 196 10.83 -5.79 7.95
N ASN A 197 9.91 -5.48 8.87
CA ASN A 197 9.98 -5.80 10.29
C ASN A 197 9.35 -7.15 10.64
N ASP A 198 8.50 -7.70 9.77
CA ASP A 198 7.99 -9.07 9.84
C ASP A 198 8.19 -9.78 8.48
N PRO A 199 9.45 -10.12 8.11
CA PRO A 199 9.77 -10.54 6.76
C PRO A 199 9.12 -11.84 6.33
N GLU A 200 8.88 -12.77 7.25
CA GLU A 200 8.17 -14.03 6.97
C GLU A 200 6.66 -13.94 7.18
N CYS A 201 6.10 -12.77 7.51
CA CYS A 201 4.68 -12.57 7.84
C CYS A 201 4.19 -13.49 8.99
N ARG A 202 4.99 -13.60 10.07
CA ARG A 202 4.67 -14.41 11.26
C ARG A 202 3.47 -13.86 12.04
N THR A 203 3.28 -12.55 12.02
CA THR A 203 2.23 -11.82 12.73
C THR A 203 1.20 -11.18 11.80
N ILE A 204 1.50 -11.12 10.50
CA ILE A 204 0.67 -10.48 9.48
C ILE A 204 0.03 -11.54 8.59
N GLY A 205 -1.30 -11.67 8.61
CA GLY A 205 -2.04 -12.66 7.84
C GLY A 205 -3.50 -12.27 7.64
N LEU A 206 -4.32 -13.22 7.23
CA LEU A 206 -5.77 -12.98 7.07
C LEU A 206 -6.39 -12.56 8.39
N GLY A 207 -7.12 -11.44 8.39
CA GLY A 207 -7.80 -10.91 9.57
C GLY A 207 -6.94 -10.01 10.45
N THR A 208 -5.66 -9.79 10.12
CA THR A 208 -4.82 -8.84 10.86
C THR A 208 -5.42 -7.43 10.78
N ARG A 209 -5.79 -6.87 11.94
CA ARG A 209 -6.28 -5.51 12.12
C ARG A 209 -5.14 -4.52 11.93
N ILE A 210 -5.40 -3.46 11.17
CA ILE A 210 -4.40 -2.47 10.76
C ILE A 210 -4.95 -1.04 10.83
N PHE A 211 -4.05 -0.06 10.78
CA PHE A 211 -4.39 1.29 10.37
C PHE A 211 -4.43 1.34 8.83
N LEU A 212 -5.51 1.85 8.25
CA LEU A 212 -5.67 2.03 6.81
C LEU A 212 -6.32 3.39 6.53
N ALA A 213 -5.56 4.29 5.90
CA ALA A 213 -6.04 5.60 5.45
C ALA A 213 -6.75 6.45 6.53
N GLY A 214 -6.31 6.37 7.79
CA GLY A 214 -6.91 7.14 8.90
C GLY A 214 -7.91 6.34 9.74
N ALA A 215 -8.34 5.18 9.27
CA ALA A 215 -9.33 4.32 9.91
C ALA A 215 -8.72 2.98 10.35
N VAL A 216 -9.56 2.16 11.00
CA VAL A 216 -9.29 0.73 11.16
C VAL A 216 -9.55 0.02 9.83
N GLY A 217 -8.63 -0.83 9.43
CA GLY A 217 -8.79 -1.73 8.29
C GLY A 217 -8.31 -3.13 8.61
N TYR A 218 -8.35 -4.00 7.59
CA TYR A 218 -7.96 -5.40 7.73
C TYR A 218 -7.13 -5.89 6.56
N VAL A 219 -6.20 -6.78 6.85
CA VAL A 219 -5.58 -7.64 5.84
C VAL A 219 -6.59 -8.72 5.46
N ILE A 220 -7.08 -8.66 4.23
CA ILE A 220 -8.10 -9.59 3.73
C ILE A 220 -7.53 -10.71 2.87
N TRP A 221 -6.29 -10.58 2.39
CA TRP A 221 -5.60 -11.61 1.62
C TRP A 221 -4.10 -11.30 1.46
N ASN A 222 -3.35 -12.21 0.83
CA ASN A 222 -1.90 -12.04 0.58
C ASN A 222 -1.54 -11.03 -0.53
N GLY A 223 -2.51 -10.41 -1.21
CA GLY A 223 -2.22 -9.52 -2.34
C GLY A 223 -1.90 -10.26 -3.65
N THR A 224 -2.29 -9.67 -4.78
CA THR A 224 -2.28 -10.36 -6.09
C THR A 224 -0.90 -10.65 -6.67
N GLN A 225 0.15 -9.98 -6.19
CA GLN A 225 1.54 -10.24 -6.59
C GLN A 225 2.43 -10.70 -5.41
N PHE A 226 1.86 -11.45 -4.49
CA PHE A 226 2.62 -12.05 -3.40
C PHE A 226 3.70 -13.00 -3.91
N ASN A 227 4.97 -12.68 -3.63
CA ASN A 227 6.11 -13.44 -4.11
C ASN A 227 7.10 -13.75 -2.97
N CYS A 228 7.41 -15.04 -2.77
CA CYS A 228 8.32 -15.53 -1.75
C CYS A 228 9.72 -15.91 -2.28
N SER A 229 9.97 -15.84 -3.60
CA SER A 229 11.23 -16.31 -4.20
C SER A 229 12.27 -15.23 -4.44
N LYS A 230 12.02 -13.99 -4.00
CA LYS A 230 13.02 -12.93 -4.11
C LYS A 230 14.26 -13.27 -3.27
N PRO A 231 15.47 -12.99 -3.78
CA PRO A 231 16.70 -13.29 -3.05
C PRO A 231 16.75 -12.50 -1.74
N LEU A 232 17.25 -13.15 -0.70
CA LEU A 232 17.44 -12.56 0.63
C LEU A 232 18.88 -12.09 0.79
N ASN A 233 19.10 -11.02 1.53
CA ASN A 233 20.43 -10.62 1.98
C ASN A 233 20.87 -11.41 3.23
N SER A 234 22.06 -11.10 3.77
CA SER A 234 22.61 -11.74 4.97
C SER A 234 21.77 -11.55 6.24
N HIS A 235 20.82 -10.62 6.23
CA HIS A 235 19.88 -10.36 7.34
C HIS A 235 18.52 -11.04 7.14
N GLY A 236 18.35 -11.84 6.09
CA GLY A 236 17.08 -12.49 5.75
C GLY A 236 16.04 -11.53 5.17
N VAL A 237 16.45 -10.34 4.71
CA VAL A 237 15.56 -9.34 4.12
C VAL A 237 15.56 -9.50 2.59
N PRO A 238 14.39 -9.57 1.93
CA PRO A 238 14.33 -9.63 0.47
C PRO A 238 14.91 -8.39 -0.19
N MET A 239 15.72 -8.54 -1.24
CA MET A 239 16.41 -7.43 -1.92
C MET A 239 15.62 -6.80 -3.09
N GLY A 240 14.34 -7.13 -3.22
CA GLY A 240 13.47 -6.59 -4.27
C GLY A 240 12.00 -6.78 -3.91
N ASN A 241 11.11 -6.37 -4.81
CA ASN A 241 9.66 -6.42 -4.61
C ASN A 241 9.14 -7.86 -4.38
N ALA A 242 8.88 -8.21 -3.11
CA ALA A 242 8.56 -9.56 -2.67
C ALA A 242 7.06 -9.71 -2.30
N ARG A 243 6.77 -9.94 -1.01
CA ARG A 243 5.41 -10.09 -0.48
C ARG A 243 4.60 -8.80 -0.62
N THR A 244 3.27 -8.92 -0.64
CA THR A 244 2.31 -7.79 -0.68
C THR A 244 1.14 -8.10 0.24
N LEU A 245 0.21 -7.17 0.42
CA LEU A 245 -1.01 -7.38 1.20
C LEU A 245 -2.23 -6.96 0.38
N ALA A 246 -3.35 -7.69 0.50
CA ALA A 246 -4.65 -7.17 0.09
C ALA A 246 -5.35 -6.60 1.32
N LEU A 247 -5.86 -5.37 1.21
CA LEU A 247 -6.37 -4.59 2.32
C LEU A 247 -7.81 -4.15 2.04
N MET A 248 -8.61 -4.04 3.09
CA MET A 248 -9.99 -3.54 3.01
C MET A 248 -10.33 -2.68 4.22
N GLY A 249 -11.16 -1.66 4.05
CA GLY A 249 -11.67 -0.82 5.14
C GLY A 249 -12.83 0.07 4.71
N GLU A 250 -13.55 0.61 5.70
CA GLU A 250 -14.71 1.50 5.53
C GLU A 250 -14.24 2.91 5.16
N MET A 251 -14.69 3.44 4.01
CA MET A 251 -14.26 4.76 3.53
C MET A 251 -14.80 5.92 4.38
N ARG A 252 -15.97 5.77 5.00
CA ARG A 252 -16.58 6.82 5.84
C ARG A 252 -15.77 7.18 7.07
N GLU A 253 -14.93 6.26 7.53
CA GLU A 253 -14.05 6.46 8.68
C GLU A 253 -12.66 6.98 8.27
N MET A 254 -12.37 7.04 6.97
CA MET A 254 -11.06 7.41 6.44
C MET A 254 -10.86 8.92 6.37
N SER A 255 -9.61 9.32 6.17
CA SER A 255 -9.20 10.72 6.03
C SER A 255 -8.27 10.90 4.84
N SER A 256 -8.51 11.94 4.05
CA SER A 256 -7.62 12.37 2.97
C SER A 256 -6.26 12.86 3.46
N GLU A 257 -6.08 13.00 4.78
CA GLU A 257 -4.77 13.16 5.38
C GLU A 257 -3.85 11.96 5.11
N PHE A 258 -4.42 10.75 5.04
CA PHE A 258 -3.71 9.48 4.88
C PHE A 258 -4.09 8.74 3.59
N LEU A 259 -4.77 9.41 2.67
CA LEU A 259 -5.11 8.92 1.34
C LEU A 259 -5.13 10.10 0.36
N ARG A 260 -4.43 10.01 -0.78
CA ARG A 260 -4.33 11.13 -1.72
C ARG A 260 -4.27 10.69 -3.18
N GLY A 261 -5.15 11.23 -4.00
CA GLY A 261 -5.08 11.13 -5.45
C GLY A 261 -3.83 11.82 -5.99
N ALA A 262 -3.16 11.19 -6.94
CA ALA A 262 -1.97 11.70 -7.58
C ALA A 262 -2.02 11.46 -9.09
N TYR A 263 -1.26 12.27 -9.83
CA TYR A 263 -0.98 12.07 -11.23
C TYR A 263 0.53 12.06 -11.44
N PHE A 264 1.04 11.01 -12.07
CA PHE A 264 2.43 10.93 -12.52
C PHE A 264 2.49 11.27 -14.00
N GLU A 265 3.30 12.29 -14.32
CA GLU A 265 3.46 12.82 -15.68
C GLU A 265 3.66 11.69 -16.69
N LYS A 266 2.80 11.61 -17.71
CA LYS A 266 2.79 10.60 -18.79
C LYS A 266 2.69 9.13 -18.36
N TYR A 267 2.57 8.85 -17.05
CA TYR A 267 2.28 7.51 -16.55
C TYR A 267 0.79 7.35 -16.22
N GLY A 268 0.20 8.31 -15.51
CA GLY A 268 -1.24 8.32 -15.22
C GLY A 268 -1.58 8.51 -13.74
N VAL A 269 -2.86 8.30 -13.44
CA VAL A 269 -3.43 8.46 -12.10
C VAL A 269 -2.96 7.34 -11.17
N SER A 270 -2.68 7.69 -9.92
CA SER A 270 -2.30 6.76 -8.86
C SER A 270 -2.87 7.22 -7.52
N LEU A 271 -2.87 6.34 -6.52
CA LEU A 271 -3.36 6.63 -5.18
C LEU A 271 -2.24 6.45 -4.17
N TYR A 272 -1.98 7.45 -3.35
CA TYR A 272 -1.17 7.31 -2.15
C TYR A 272 -2.06 6.82 -1.00
N VAL A 273 -1.61 5.78 -0.30
CA VAL A 273 -2.35 5.18 0.82
C VAL A 273 -1.42 5.01 2.01
N GLY A 274 -1.90 5.41 3.19
CA GLY A 274 -1.25 5.18 4.47
C GLY A 274 -1.65 3.84 5.07
N VAL A 275 -0.65 3.03 5.44
CA VAL A 275 -0.85 1.73 6.08
C VAL A 275 0.03 1.66 7.32
N GLY A 276 -0.55 1.32 8.47
CA GLY A 276 0.18 1.06 9.71
C GLY A 276 -0.15 -0.33 10.23
N ILE A 277 0.84 -1.09 10.66
CA ILE A 277 0.65 -2.47 11.15
C ILE A 277 1.38 -2.63 12.48
N PRO A 278 0.71 -3.09 13.54
CA PRO A 278 1.38 -3.43 14.78
C PRO A 278 1.99 -4.82 14.71
N ILE A 279 3.21 -4.95 15.20
CA ILE A 279 3.93 -6.22 15.34
C ILE A 279 4.03 -6.53 16.84
N PRO A 280 3.29 -7.53 17.36
CA PRO A 280 3.46 -7.99 18.72
C PRO A 280 4.80 -8.69 18.89
N LEU A 281 5.54 -8.37 19.96
CA LEU A 281 6.78 -9.08 20.27
C LEU A 281 6.47 -10.36 21.05
N LEU A 282 6.28 -11.44 20.31
CA LEU A 282 5.95 -12.75 20.88
C LEU A 282 7.18 -13.51 21.35
N ASP A 283 8.33 -13.29 20.73
CA ASP A 283 9.59 -13.97 21.05
C ASP A 283 10.82 -13.16 20.61
N GLU A 284 11.99 -13.70 20.94
CA GLU A 284 13.29 -13.06 20.71
C GLU A 284 13.62 -12.94 19.21
N ASP A 285 13.14 -13.86 18.38
CA ASP A 285 13.33 -13.77 16.92
C ASP A 285 12.53 -12.59 16.35
N LEU A 286 11.26 -12.41 16.75
CA LEU A 286 10.50 -11.21 16.36
C LEU A 286 11.18 -9.92 16.84
N ALA A 287 11.68 -9.90 18.07
CA ALA A 287 12.44 -8.76 18.58
C ALA A 287 13.69 -8.46 17.74
N ALA A 288 14.37 -9.50 17.23
CA ALA A 288 15.50 -9.33 16.31
C ALA A 288 15.07 -8.78 14.94
N ARG A 289 13.92 -9.22 14.41
CA ARG A 289 13.40 -8.74 13.11
C ARG A 289 12.98 -7.27 13.13
N VAL A 290 12.32 -6.82 14.20
CA VAL A 290 11.93 -5.41 14.35
C VAL A 290 13.11 -4.48 14.67
N SER A 291 14.28 -5.06 14.95
CA SER A 291 15.53 -4.31 15.24
C SER A 291 16.32 -3.97 13.97
N ILE A 292 15.79 -4.30 12.78
CA ILE A 292 16.44 -4.04 11.50
C ILE A 292 16.67 -2.52 11.32
N ARG A 293 17.79 -2.16 10.70
CA ARG A 293 18.15 -0.77 10.40
C ARG A 293 18.32 -0.53 8.91
N ASN A 294 18.20 0.71 8.47
CA ASN A 294 18.31 1.06 7.05
C ASN A 294 19.60 0.58 6.36
N ASN A 295 20.72 0.50 7.08
CA ASN A 295 21.99 0.01 6.54
C ASN A 295 22.05 -1.53 6.37
N GLN A 296 21.07 -2.25 6.89
CA GLN A 296 20.89 -3.70 6.78
C GLN A 296 19.80 -4.09 5.77
N ILE A 297 19.13 -3.11 5.17
CA ILE A 297 18.07 -3.31 4.19
C ILE A 297 18.66 -3.00 2.82
N ASP A 298 19.01 -4.04 2.07
CA ASP A 298 19.53 -3.92 0.70
C ASP A 298 18.40 -3.91 -0.33
N THR A 299 18.63 -3.27 -1.47
CA THR A 299 17.76 -3.32 -2.64
C THR A 299 18.56 -3.27 -3.95
N PHE A 300 17.97 -3.78 -5.03
CA PHE A 300 18.55 -3.73 -6.37
C PHE A 300 18.36 -2.37 -7.05
N ILE A 301 19.43 -1.92 -7.72
CA ILE A 301 19.38 -0.84 -8.71
C ILE A 301 19.02 -1.47 -10.06
N LYS A 302 17.88 -1.06 -10.61
CA LYS A 302 17.36 -1.46 -11.90
C LYS A 302 17.41 -0.33 -12.90
N ASP A 303 17.91 -0.61 -14.09
CA ASP A 303 17.95 0.36 -15.18
C ASP A 303 16.72 0.25 -16.08
N TYR A 304 15.83 1.23 -15.97
CA TYR A 304 14.60 1.29 -16.76
C TYR A 304 14.85 1.81 -18.18
N GLY A 305 16.03 2.38 -18.45
CA GLY A 305 16.45 2.76 -19.81
C GLY A 305 16.79 1.55 -20.68
N HIS A 306 17.13 0.41 -20.07
CA HIS A 306 17.52 -0.82 -20.76
C HIS A 306 16.89 -2.05 -20.09
N ASN A 307 15.66 -2.39 -20.49
CA ASN A 307 14.93 -3.62 -20.13
C ASN A 307 14.69 -3.91 -18.63
N GLY A 308 15.09 -3.02 -17.71
CA GLY A 308 14.90 -3.22 -16.27
C GLY A 308 15.93 -4.14 -15.63
N ASP A 309 17.12 -4.25 -16.23
CA ASP A 309 18.23 -5.09 -15.78
C ASP A 309 18.74 -4.65 -14.40
N ILE A 310 19.14 -5.65 -13.59
CA ILE A 310 19.76 -5.40 -12.29
C ILE A 310 21.25 -5.12 -12.53
N ILE A 311 21.67 -3.90 -12.22
CA ILE A 311 23.05 -3.45 -12.47
C ILE A 311 23.83 -3.18 -11.18
N GLY A 312 23.18 -3.27 -10.02
CA GLY A 312 23.83 -3.01 -8.74
C GLY A 312 22.91 -3.23 -7.54
N LYS A 313 23.44 -2.93 -6.36
CA LYS A 313 22.70 -2.93 -5.09
C LYS A 313 23.09 -1.73 -4.24
N VAL A 314 22.18 -1.31 -3.37
CA VAL A 314 22.34 -0.16 -2.45
C VAL A 314 21.48 -0.41 -1.21
N ASN A 315 21.82 0.20 -0.06
CA ASN A 315 21.00 0.11 1.14
C ASN A 315 20.17 1.38 1.39
N TYR A 316 19.19 1.29 2.28
CA TYR A 316 18.29 2.42 2.57
C TYR A 316 18.97 3.58 3.30
N GLU A 317 20.06 3.36 4.03
CA GLU A 317 20.82 4.45 4.68
C GLU A 317 21.44 5.36 3.61
N GLN A 318 22.08 4.75 2.61
CA GLN A 318 22.64 5.46 1.45
C GLN A 318 21.53 6.19 0.68
N LEU A 319 20.40 5.52 0.40
CA LEU A 319 19.27 6.14 -0.31
C LEU A 319 18.69 7.34 0.45
N ARG A 320 18.63 7.27 1.77
CA ARG A 320 18.12 8.34 2.63
C ARG A 320 19.08 9.53 2.77
N SER A 321 20.35 9.38 2.42
CA SER A 321 21.31 10.50 2.43
C SER A 321 21.02 11.56 1.35
N GLY A 322 20.15 11.25 0.38
CA GLY A 322 19.75 12.15 -0.72
C GLY A 322 20.62 12.02 -1.97
N GLN A 323 21.72 11.27 -1.89
CA GLN A 323 22.61 11.01 -3.02
C GLN A 323 23.35 9.68 -2.84
N ILE A 324 23.57 8.98 -3.94
CA ILE A 324 24.40 7.76 -3.96
C ILE A 324 25.54 7.91 -4.97
N GLU A 325 26.64 7.21 -4.72
CA GLU A 325 27.75 7.07 -5.66
C GLU A 325 27.67 5.70 -6.31
N PHE A 326 27.54 5.67 -7.64
CA PHE A 326 27.37 4.44 -8.41
C PHE A 326 27.97 4.62 -9.81
N MET A 327 28.82 3.69 -10.24
CA MET A 327 29.56 3.76 -11.52
C MET A 327 30.29 5.12 -11.71
N ASP A 328 31.03 5.56 -10.69
CA ASP A 328 31.76 6.83 -10.65
C ASP A 328 30.89 8.08 -10.90
N LYS A 329 29.57 7.95 -10.71
CA LYS A 329 28.61 9.04 -10.81
C LYS A 329 27.92 9.29 -9.49
N LYS A 330 27.62 10.56 -9.24
CA LYS A 330 26.76 11.01 -8.16
C LYS A 330 25.31 11.10 -8.66
N ILE A 331 24.43 10.31 -8.06
CA ILE A 331 23.01 10.19 -8.46
C ILE A 331 22.13 10.70 -7.33
N HIS A 332 21.25 11.66 -7.61
CA HIS A 332 20.29 12.15 -6.61
C HIS A 332 19.19 11.13 -6.34
N THR A 333 18.87 10.87 -5.08
CA THR A 333 17.83 9.91 -4.72
C THR A 333 16.50 10.60 -4.45
N ALA A 334 15.41 10.00 -4.91
CA ALA A 334 14.05 10.53 -4.79
C ALA A 334 13.11 9.48 -4.17
N PRO A 335 12.60 9.68 -2.94
CA PRO A 335 11.68 8.73 -2.33
C PRO A 335 10.25 8.89 -2.91
N MET A 336 9.65 7.77 -3.29
CA MET A 336 8.23 7.68 -3.66
C MET A 336 7.31 7.49 -2.46
N SER A 337 7.88 7.21 -1.28
CA SER A 337 7.15 7.10 -0.01
C SER A 337 7.45 8.31 0.87
N SER A 338 6.43 8.86 1.54
CA SER A 338 6.60 9.95 2.51
C SER A 338 6.94 9.39 3.89
N LEU A 339 8.20 9.51 4.30
CA LEU A 339 8.63 9.11 5.63
C LEU A 339 7.97 9.97 6.73
N TYR A 340 7.75 11.25 6.45
CA TYR A 340 7.01 12.14 7.35
C TYR A 340 5.60 11.62 7.64
N LYS A 341 4.83 11.25 6.60
CA LYS A 341 3.49 10.67 6.80
C LYS A 341 3.55 9.29 7.46
N ALA A 342 4.51 8.44 7.09
CA ALA A 342 4.68 7.13 7.72
C ALA A 342 4.95 7.25 9.23
N ARG A 343 5.81 8.18 9.67
CA ARG A 343 6.05 8.45 11.10
C ARG A 343 4.79 8.88 11.83
N ARG A 344 3.98 9.74 11.21
CA ARG A 344 2.68 10.17 11.79
C ARG A 344 1.71 8.99 11.93
N ILE A 345 1.63 8.12 10.93
CA ILE A 345 0.80 6.90 10.99
C ILE A 345 1.27 5.99 12.13
N ALA A 346 2.57 5.72 12.25
CA ALA A 346 3.12 4.89 13.32
C ALA A 346 2.84 5.49 14.70
N ALA A 347 2.95 6.82 14.84
CA ALA A 347 2.64 7.52 16.09
C ALA A 347 1.15 7.44 16.47
N ILE A 348 0.24 7.61 15.50
CA ILE A 348 -1.21 7.48 15.74
C ILE A 348 -1.56 6.05 16.13
N LEU A 349 -1.02 5.06 15.43
CA LEU A 349 -1.24 3.66 15.77
C LEU A 349 -0.68 3.33 17.16
N LYS A 350 0.48 3.91 17.53
CA LYS A 350 1.07 3.78 18.86
C LYS A 350 0.14 4.36 19.94
N GLU A 351 -0.49 5.50 19.67
CA GLU A 351 -1.47 6.12 20.56
C GLU A 351 -2.73 5.24 20.72
N TRP A 352 -3.31 4.76 19.61
CA TRP A 352 -4.50 3.90 19.65
C TRP A 352 -4.28 2.59 20.43
N ILE A 353 -3.08 2.04 20.37
CA ILE A 353 -2.73 0.83 21.13
C ILE A 353 -2.45 1.20 22.59
N GLY A 354 -1.69 2.27 22.84
CA GLY A 354 -1.32 2.71 24.18
C GLY A 354 -2.52 3.12 25.05
N ASN A 355 -3.58 3.68 24.44
CA ASN A 355 -4.80 4.09 25.14
C ASN A 355 -5.88 2.97 25.22
N GLY A 356 -5.65 1.81 24.59
CA GLY A 356 -6.59 0.69 24.60
C GLY A 356 -7.70 0.72 23.55
N SER A 357 -7.73 1.70 22.63
CA SER A 357 -8.74 1.75 21.54
C SER A 357 -8.45 0.78 20.39
N PHE A 358 -7.26 0.18 20.38
CA PHE A 358 -6.82 -0.77 19.37
C PHE A 358 -6.17 -2.01 19.99
N GLU A 359 -6.93 -3.11 20.02
CA GLU A 359 -6.40 -4.44 20.31
C GLU A 359 -5.83 -5.13 19.07
N LEU A 360 -4.87 -6.02 19.32
CA LEU A 360 -4.20 -6.83 18.31
C LEU A 360 -5.04 -8.05 17.96
N SER A 361 -4.97 -8.48 16.71
CA SER A 361 -5.61 -9.70 16.23
C SER A 361 -4.55 -10.69 15.73
N ALA A 362 -4.58 -11.91 16.25
CA ALA A 362 -3.82 -13.00 15.64
C ALA A 362 -4.36 -13.29 14.23
N PRO A 363 -3.50 -13.62 13.25
CA PRO A 363 -3.96 -14.07 11.94
C PRO A 363 -4.89 -15.27 12.06
N VAL A 364 -6.10 -15.18 11.47
CA VAL A 364 -7.00 -16.32 11.32
C VAL A 364 -6.37 -17.39 10.44
N ARG A 365 -5.60 -16.95 9.44
CA ARG A 365 -4.80 -17.80 8.57
C ARG A 365 -3.46 -17.14 8.28
N PRO A 366 -2.33 -17.86 8.42
CA PRO A 366 -1.02 -17.34 8.04
C PRO A 366 -0.93 -17.10 6.52
N MET A 367 0.05 -16.30 6.11
CA MET A 367 0.35 -16.08 4.69
C MET A 367 0.92 -17.35 4.04
N PRO A 368 0.68 -17.58 2.73
CA PRO A 368 1.22 -18.73 2.03
C PRO A 368 2.75 -18.67 1.97
N THR A 369 3.40 -19.84 1.97
CA THR A 369 4.84 -19.98 1.74
C THR A 369 5.10 -20.48 0.31
N GLY A 370 6.30 -20.26 -0.23
CA GLY A 370 6.71 -20.80 -1.53
C GLY A 370 5.97 -20.28 -2.76
N ARG A 371 5.19 -19.19 -2.64
CA ARG A 371 4.45 -18.58 -3.76
C ARG A 371 5.41 -17.92 -4.76
N ASN A 372 5.16 -18.19 -6.04
CA ASN A 372 5.79 -17.53 -7.18
C ASN A 372 4.72 -16.84 -8.04
N LEU A 373 5.18 -15.97 -8.95
CA LEU A 373 4.33 -15.33 -9.94
C LEU A 373 4.48 -16.05 -11.28
N ASN A 374 3.36 -16.19 -11.98
CA ASN A 374 3.35 -16.67 -13.36
C ASN A 374 3.54 -15.48 -14.31
N ASP A 375 4.12 -15.75 -15.47
CA ASP A 375 4.22 -14.79 -16.57
C ASP A 375 3.02 -14.93 -17.51
N LEU A 376 2.52 -13.80 -18.00
CA LEU A 376 1.53 -13.77 -19.07
C LEU A 376 2.26 -14.02 -20.40
N LYS A 377 1.93 -15.13 -21.07
CA LYS A 377 2.50 -15.45 -22.37
C LYS A 377 1.62 -14.89 -23.48
N GLU A 378 2.21 -14.06 -24.32
CA GLU A 378 1.58 -13.60 -25.54
C GLU A 378 1.40 -14.77 -26.52
N ILE A 379 0.21 -14.85 -27.12
CA ILE A 379 -0.02 -15.70 -28.29
C ILE A 379 0.28 -14.82 -29.49
N TYR A 380 1.44 -15.03 -30.14
CA TYR A 380 1.88 -14.26 -31.30
C TYR A 380 0.75 -14.07 -32.33
N ASN A 381 0.31 -12.83 -32.52
CA ASN A 381 -0.42 -12.40 -33.71
C ASN A 381 0.59 -11.71 -34.63
N GLN A 382 0.75 -12.23 -35.86
CA GLN A 382 1.68 -11.75 -36.89
C GLN A 382 1.35 -10.34 -37.47
N GLN A 383 0.83 -9.41 -36.67
CA GLN A 383 0.32 -8.13 -37.18
C GLN A 383 0.98 -6.86 -36.66
N ASN A 384 2.01 -6.93 -35.81
CA ASN A 384 2.65 -5.72 -35.26
C ASN A 384 4.18 -5.76 -35.37
N ASP A 385 4.71 -5.90 -36.59
CA ASP A 385 6.06 -5.43 -36.94
C ASP A 385 5.95 -4.12 -37.74
#